data_AF-A0A952ULE8-F1
#
_entry.id   AF-A0A952ULE8-F1
#
_cell.length_a   1.000
_cell.length_b   1.000
_cell.length_c   1.000
_cell.angle_alpha   90.00
_cell.angle_beta   90.00
_cell.angle_gamma   90.00
#
_symmetry.space_group_name_H-M   'P 1'
#
loop_
_entity.id
_entity.type
_entity.pdbx_description
1 polymer ?
#
loop_
_entity_poly.entity_id
_entity_poly.type
_entity_poly.pdbx_seq_one_letter_code
_entity_poly.pdbx_strand_id
1 'polypeptide(L)'
;MSRGWALGIAVLLTGCGPHYTIPNYDTNEIEKVISSGRSPQGCIENLKEDAKNLNVDVRLTDVQQQPSSGPISWIYTNTYMCTGKVVAKR
;
A
#
# COMPACT_ATOMS: atom_id res chain seq x y z
N MET A 1 38.80 -3.72 5.55
CA MET A 1 37.55 -4.42 5.21
C MET A 1 36.54 -4.15 6.31
N SER A 2 35.59 -3.23 6.11
CA SER A 2 34.36 -3.15 6.92
C SER A 2 33.27 -2.54 6.05
N ARG A 3 32.42 -3.40 5.46
CA ARG A 3 31.27 -3.02 4.65
C ARG A 3 30.15 -2.58 5.60
N GLY A 4 30.04 -1.28 5.83
CA GLY A 4 28.87 -0.68 6.48
C GLY A 4 27.71 -0.62 5.48
N TRP A 5 26.88 -1.66 5.45
CA TRP A 5 25.61 -1.62 4.71
C TRP A 5 24.62 -0.77 5.51
N ALA A 6 24.68 0.54 5.30
CA ALA A 6 23.59 1.43 5.67
C ALA A 6 22.42 1.14 4.72
N LEU A 7 21.46 0.35 5.18
CA LEU A 7 20.14 0.20 4.55
C LEU A 7 19.44 1.56 4.62
N GLY A 8 19.58 2.33 3.54
CA GLY A 8 18.85 3.58 3.35
C GLY A 8 17.36 3.28 3.24
N ILE A 9 16.61 3.67 4.26
CA ILE A 9 15.15 3.74 4.19
C ILE A 9 14.82 4.93 3.27
N ALA A 10 14.68 4.66 1.98
CA ALA A 10 14.18 5.63 1.02
C ALA A 10 12.66 5.80 1.24
N VAL A 11 12.30 6.71 2.15
CA VAL A 11 10.92 7.20 2.28
C VAL A 11 10.67 8.16 1.12
N LEU A 12 10.22 7.63 -0.02
CA LEU A 12 9.74 8.44 -1.13
C LEU A 12 8.36 9.02 -0.78
N LEU A 13 8.38 10.25 -0.29
CA LEU A 13 7.23 11.10 -0.02
C LEU A 13 6.60 11.58 -1.33
N THR A 14 5.70 10.81 -1.94
CA THR A 14 4.73 11.34 -2.92
C THR A 14 3.38 10.63 -2.77
N GLY A 15 2.55 11.14 -1.85
CA GLY A 15 1.18 10.67 -1.63
C GLY A 15 0.97 10.16 -0.21
N CYS A 16 0.72 11.07 0.74
CA CYS A 16 0.42 10.71 2.13
C CYS A 16 -0.95 10.03 2.23
N GLY A 17 -1.00 8.75 1.94
CA GLY A 17 -2.05 7.86 2.40
C GLY A 17 -1.42 6.57 2.93
N PRO A 18 -2.18 5.70 3.61
CA PRO A 18 -1.67 4.42 4.06
C PRO A 18 -1.17 3.54 2.90
N HIS A 19 0.07 3.09 3.01
CA HIS A 19 0.68 2.02 2.23
C HIS A 19 1.29 1.02 3.22
N TYR A 20 0.75 -0.20 3.30
CA TYR A 20 1.24 -1.23 4.20
C TYR A 20 0.87 -2.63 3.73
N THR A 21 1.58 -3.64 4.23
CA THR A 21 1.31 -5.05 3.95
C THR A 21 0.80 -5.76 5.19
N ILE A 22 -0.05 -6.78 4.98
CA ILE A 22 -0.46 -7.70 6.04
C ILE A 22 0.21 -9.05 5.74
N PRO A 23 1.08 -9.55 6.63
CA PRO A 23 1.68 -10.85 6.47
C PRO A 23 0.69 -11.96 6.84
N ASN A 24 0.91 -13.15 6.30
CA ASN A 24 0.37 -14.39 6.82
C ASN A 24 1.21 -14.81 8.04
N TYR A 25 0.58 -14.95 9.20
CA TYR A 25 1.28 -15.25 10.46
C TYR A 25 1.81 -16.69 10.55
N ASP A 26 1.32 -17.60 9.71
CA ASP A 26 1.77 -18.99 9.68
C ASP A 26 2.97 -19.18 8.74
N THR A 27 3.01 -18.44 7.62
CA THR A 27 4.07 -18.59 6.59
C THR A 27 5.09 -17.44 6.56
N ASN A 28 4.83 -16.33 7.25
CA ASN A 28 5.59 -15.07 7.16
C ASN A 28 5.65 -14.46 5.75
N GLU A 29 4.78 -14.88 4.83
CA GLU A 29 4.68 -14.31 3.49
C GLU A 29 3.69 -13.14 3.45
N ILE A 30 3.78 -12.28 2.44
CA ILE A 30 2.83 -11.18 2.27
C ILE A 30 1.48 -11.76 1.82
N GLU A 31 0.43 -11.58 2.62
CA GLU A 31 -0.93 -12.02 2.26
C GLU A 31 -1.73 -10.92 1.56
N LYS A 32 -1.59 -9.68 2.05
CA LYS A 32 -2.34 -8.54 1.52
C LYS A 32 -1.45 -7.31 1.38
N VAL A 33 -1.72 -6.52 0.36
CA VAL A 33 -1.14 -5.20 0.12
C VAL A 33 -2.27 -4.18 0.19
N ILE A 34 -2.08 -3.13 0.97
CA ILE A 34 -3.05 -2.07 1.17
C ILE A 34 -2.41 -0.78 0.72
N SER A 35 -3.10 -0.08 -0.17
CA SER A 35 -2.64 1.18 -0.76
C SER A 35 -3.78 2.17 -0.75
N SER A 36 -3.46 3.45 -0.85
CA SER A 36 -4.47 4.50 -0.83
C SER A 36 -4.25 5.54 -1.91
N GLY A 37 -5.31 6.23 -2.29
CA GLY A 37 -5.27 7.24 -3.35
C GLY A 37 -6.38 8.27 -3.18
N ARG A 38 -6.26 9.41 -3.85
CA ARG A 38 -7.29 10.48 -3.84
C ARG A 38 -8.49 10.18 -4.74
N SER A 39 -8.44 9.08 -5.47
CA SER A 39 -9.53 8.56 -6.31
C SER A 39 -9.50 7.02 -6.29
N PRO A 40 -10.59 6.34 -6.67
CA PRO A 40 -10.60 4.89 -6.77
C PRO A 40 -9.52 4.37 -7.73
N GLN A 41 -9.35 5.03 -8.89
CA GLN A 41 -8.31 4.68 -9.85
C GLN A 41 -6.91 4.91 -9.28
N GLY A 42 -6.69 6.04 -8.59
CA GLY A 42 -5.41 6.32 -7.96
C GLY A 42 -5.05 5.28 -6.89
N CYS A 43 -6.00 4.78 -6.09
CA CYS A 43 -5.68 3.71 -5.14
C CYS A 43 -5.35 2.38 -5.83
N ILE A 44 -5.97 2.08 -6.97
CA ILE A 44 -5.68 0.88 -7.76
C ILE A 44 -4.30 0.98 -8.42
N GLU A 45 -3.95 2.13 -8.99
CA GLU A 45 -2.63 2.37 -9.58
C GLU A 45 -1.53 2.25 -8.53
N ASN A 46 -1.73 2.88 -7.36
CA ASN A 46 -0.83 2.77 -6.22
C ASN A 46 -0.69 1.31 -5.73
N LEU A 47 -1.80 0.56 -5.70
CA LEU A 47 -1.78 -0.86 -5.35
C LEU A 47 -0.98 -1.71 -6.35
N LYS A 48 -1.08 -1.41 -7.64
CA LYS A 48 -0.26 -2.07 -8.68
C LYS A 48 1.22 -1.72 -8.54
N GLU A 49 1.53 -0.46 -8.24
CA GLU A 49 2.89 -0.01 -8.03
C GLU A 49 3.52 -0.66 -6.79
N ASP A 50 2.79 -0.71 -5.68
CA ASP A 50 3.24 -1.39 -4.45
C ASP A 50 3.47 -2.88 -4.69
N ALA A 51 2.55 -3.55 -5.40
CA ALA A 51 2.71 -4.96 -5.74
C ALA A 51 3.95 -5.21 -6.61
N LYS A 52 4.21 -4.33 -7.59
CA LYS A 52 5.42 -4.37 -8.43
C LYS A 52 6.69 -4.16 -7.60
N ASN A 53 6.68 -3.19 -6.68
CA ASN A 53 7.81 -2.90 -5.79
C ASN A 53 8.11 -4.06 -4.83
N LEU A 54 7.06 -4.77 -4.39
CA LEU A 54 7.15 -5.96 -3.54
C LEU A 54 7.37 -7.25 -4.33
N ASN A 55 7.40 -7.19 -5.67
CA ASN A 55 7.53 -8.33 -6.58
C ASN A 55 6.46 -9.44 -6.36
N VAL A 56 5.25 -9.03 -5.99
CA VAL A 56 4.10 -9.92 -5.78
C VAL A 56 3.02 -9.63 -6.82
N ASP A 57 2.25 -10.64 -7.18
CA ASP A 57 1.00 -10.43 -7.92
C ASP A 57 -0.14 -10.25 -6.92
N VAL A 58 -0.95 -9.21 -7.12
CA VAL A 58 -2.11 -8.93 -6.26
C VAL A 58 -3.39 -8.94 -7.08
N ARG A 59 -4.44 -9.51 -6.50
CA ARG A 59 -5.81 -9.36 -6.99
C ARG A 59 -6.54 -8.36 -6.11
N LEU A 60 -7.09 -7.31 -6.70
CA LEU A 60 -7.94 -6.36 -5.98
C LEU A 60 -9.12 -7.11 -5.35
N THR A 61 -9.28 -6.97 -4.05
CA THR A 61 -10.34 -7.62 -3.26
C THR A 61 -11.34 -6.63 -2.71
N ASP A 62 -10.92 -5.40 -2.43
CA ASP A 62 -11.76 -4.42 -1.77
C ASP A 62 -11.32 -2.99 -2.08
N VAL A 63 -12.29 -2.08 -2.17
CA VAL A 63 -12.07 -0.64 -2.36
C VAL A 63 -13.02 0.11 -1.43
N GLN A 64 -12.47 0.80 -0.43
CA GLN A 64 -13.25 1.58 0.53
C GLN A 64 -12.93 3.05 0.41
N GLN A 65 -13.95 3.90 0.43
CA GLN A 65 -13.76 5.32 0.67
C GLN A 65 -13.60 5.53 2.17
N GLN A 66 -12.46 6.05 2.60
CA GLN A 66 -12.27 6.47 3.98
C GLN A 66 -12.80 7.90 4.15
N PRO A 67 -13.86 8.09 4.96
CA PRO A 67 -14.27 9.43 5.33
C PRO A 67 -13.18 10.03 6.22
N SER A 68 -12.73 11.24 5.89
CA SER A 68 -11.83 11.97 6.77
C SER A 68 -12.59 12.44 8.00
N SER A 69 -12.31 11.85 9.16
CA SER A 69 -12.87 12.28 10.45
C SER A 69 -11.83 13.01 11.28
N GLY A 70 -12.10 14.27 11.63
CA GLY A 70 -11.24 15.11 12.47
C GLY A 70 -11.38 16.61 12.15
N PRO A 71 -10.88 17.51 13.01
CA PRO A 71 -11.00 18.97 12.83
C PRO A 71 -10.28 19.52 11.58
N ILE A 72 -9.51 18.68 10.89
CA ILE A 72 -8.70 18.97 9.69
C ILE A 72 -9.20 18.15 8.47
N SER A 73 -10.42 17.59 8.56
CA SER A 73 -11.05 16.75 7.53
C SER A 73 -11.09 17.39 6.13
N TRP A 74 -11.19 18.72 6.05
CA TRP A 74 -11.23 19.48 4.81
C TRP A 74 -9.93 19.47 4.01
N ILE A 75 -8.77 19.18 4.63
CA ILE A 75 -7.46 19.11 3.95
C ILE A 75 -7.18 17.69 3.44
N TYR A 76 -7.77 16.68 4.10
CA TYR A 76 -7.73 15.28 3.68
C TYR A 76 -9.03 14.93 2.97
N THR A 77 -9.25 15.55 1.81
CA THR A 77 -10.38 15.23 0.92
C THR A 77 -10.32 13.76 0.49
N ASN A 78 -11.32 12.97 0.90
CA ASN A 78 -11.72 11.67 0.35
C ASN A 78 -10.56 10.78 -0.13
N THR A 79 -9.94 10.04 0.79
CA THR A 79 -9.00 8.99 0.42
C THR A 79 -9.75 7.68 0.17
N TYR A 80 -9.37 6.99 -0.89
CA TYR A 80 -9.79 5.62 -1.15
C TYR A 80 -8.68 4.70 -0.68
N MET A 81 -9.05 3.60 -0.03
CA MET A 81 -8.15 2.50 0.32
C MET A 81 -8.50 1.29 -0.55
N CYS A 82 -7.48 0.77 -1.20
CA CYS A 82 -7.54 -0.42 -2.04
C CYS A 82 -6.81 -1.55 -1.34
N THR A 83 -7.45 -2.72 -1.20
CA THR A 83 -6.83 -3.93 -0.65
C THR A 83 -6.66 -4.96 -1.76
N GLY A 84 -5.41 -5.36 -2.01
CA GLY A 84 -5.05 -6.47 -2.89
C GLY A 84 -4.65 -7.70 -2.08
N LYS A 85 -5.22 -8.85 -2.40
CA LYS A 85 -4.72 -10.14 -1.87
C LYS A 85 -3.62 -10.67 -2.79
N VAL A 86 -2.49 -11.08 -2.22
CA VAL A 86 -1.41 -11.70 -2.97
C VAL A 86 -1.89 -13.04 -3.53
N VAL A 87 -1.64 -13.25 -4.81
CA VAL A 87 -1.93 -14.49 -5.53
C VAL A 87 -0.62 -15.08 -6.02
N ALA A 88 -0.53 -16.42 -6.02
CA ALA A 88 0.65 -17.08 -6.55
C ALA A 88 0.84 -16.70 -8.03
N LYS A 89 2.06 -16.28 -8.39
CA LYS A 89 2.48 -16.10 -9.78
C LYS A 89 2.20 -17.39 -10.53
N ARG A 90 1.34 -17.32 -11.54
CA ARG A 90 0.97 -18.46 -12.38
C ARG A 90 2.08 -18.80 -13.36
#